data_AF-A0A6P8YIR9-F1
#
_entry.id   AF-A0A6P8YIR9-F1
#
_cell.length_a   1.000
_cell.length_b   1.000
_cell.length_c   1.000
_cell.angle_alpha   90.00
_cell.angle_beta   90.00
_cell.angle_gamma   90.00
#
_symmetry.space_group_name_H-M   'P 1'
#
loop_
_entity.id
_entity.type
_entity.pdbx_description
1 polymer ?
#
loop_
_entity_poly.entity_id
_entity_poly.type
_entity_poly.pdbx_seq_one_letter_code
_entity_poly.pdbx_strand_id
1 'polypeptide(L)'
;IQYGVLSTSSDSHHISSTLLFVTSRGISNLSCSVRFFLQAIIRHTHLCVSGRWARGPCQGDSGGPLVTTGIRGKPILIGLTSFGTKGGCQLSWPSVFTRITSYLDWIGESAGKLMKP
;
A
#
# COMPACT_ATOMS: atom_id res chain seq x y z
N ILE A 1 6.42 10.41 -8.38
CA ILE A 1 5.40 10.43 -7.31
C ILE A 1 5.94 9.64 -6.14
N GLN A 2 6.00 10.29 -4.98
CA GLN A 2 6.58 9.78 -3.76
C GLN A 2 5.41 9.30 -2.88
N TYR A 3 5.47 8.05 -2.42
CA TYR A 3 4.41 7.43 -1.64
C TYR A 3 4.92 7.13 -0.24
N GLY A 4 4.19 7.59 0.78
CA GLY A 4 4.44 7.28 2.17
C GLY A 4 3.64 6.05 2.59
N VAL A 5 4.30 5.01 3.04
CA VAL A 5 3.67 3.91 3.80
C VAL A 5 3.75 4.33 5.26
N LEU A 6 2.63 4.53 5.94
CA LEU A 6 2.63 4.66 7.40
C LEU A 6 2.40 3.28 8.01
N SER A 7 3.13 2.98 9.07
CA SER A 7 3.36 1.67 9.68
C SER A 7 4.46 0.90 8.97
N THR A 8 5.61 0.77 9.63
CA THR A 8 6.59 -0.27 9.30
C THR A 8 6.96 -0.97 10.60
N SER A 9 6.94 -2.30 10.62
CA SER A 9 7.62 -3.07 11.65
C SER A 9 9.14 -2.98 11.42
N SER A 10 9.98 -3.21 12.44
CA SER A 10 11.44 -3.18 12.28
C SER A 10 11.96 -4.38 11.47
N ASP A 11 11.21 -5.49 11.50
CA ASP A 11 11.48 -6.72 10.76
C ASP A 11 10.19 -7.56 10.61
N SER A 12 10.22 -8.65 9.84
CA SER A 12 9.11 -9.60 9.64
C SER A 12 8.64 -10.32 10.91
N HIS A 13 9.41 -10.23 12.00
CA HIS A 13 9.13 -10.92 13.26
C HIS A 13 8.80 -9.99 14.44
N HIS A 14 9.11 -8.69 14.34
CA HIS A 14 8.95 -7.75 15.46
C HIS A 14 8.16 -6.52 15.04
N ILE A 15 6.97 -6.37 15.62
CA ILE A 15 6.12 -5.19 15.44
C ILE A 15 6.69 -4.05 16.28
N SER A 16 6.88 -2.88 15.66
CA SER A 16 7.35 -1.68 16.35
C SER A 16 6.25 -1.10 17.23
N SER A 17 6.58 -0.68 18.45
CA SER A 17 5.67 0.08 19.33
C SER A 17 5.56 1.56 18.93
N THR A 18 6.47 2.04 18.09
CA THR A 18 6.46 3.39 17.53
C THR A 18 6.01 3.34 16.08
N LEU A 19 5.17 4.30 15.68
CA LEU A 19 4.74 4.42 14.29
C LEU A 19 5.94 4.79 13.40
N LEU A 20 6.24 3.92 12.43
CA LEU A 20 7.26 4.16 11.43
C LEU A 20 6.64 4.50 10.07
N PHE A 21 7.44 5.07 9.17
CA PHE A 21 7.01 5.31 7.80
C PHE A 21 8.19 5.14 6.84
N VAL A 22 7.89 4.70 5.62
CA VAL A 22 8.86 4.69 4.54
C VAL A 22 8.32 5.40 3.33
N THR A 23 9.24 6.05 2.64
CA THR A 23 8.94 6.69 1.39
C THR A 23 9.49 5.91 0.21
N SER A 24 8.64 5.58 -0.76
CA SER A 24 9.03 4.81 -1.94
C SER A 24 8.33 5.31 -3.22
N ARG A 25 8.72 4.73 -4.36
CA ARG A 25 8.18 5.05 -5.69
C ARG A 25 7.16 4.01 -6.12
N GLY A 26 6.06 4.48 -6.68
CA GLY A 26 5.06 3.64 -7.34
C GLY A 26 5.60 3.07 -8.64
N ILE A 27 5.14 1.88 -8.99
CA ILE A 27 5.47 1.19 -10.23
C ILE A 27 4.18 0.81 -10.96
N SER A 28 4.29 0.55 -12.27
CA SER A 28 3.13 0.12 -13.06
C SER A 28 2.63 -1.26 -12.64
N ASN A 29 1.33 -1.51 -12.81
CA ASN A 29 0.74 -2.82 -12.54
C ASN A 29 1.34 -3.91 -13.44
N LEU A 30 1.78 -3.55 -14.65
CA LEU A 30 2.49 -4.47 -15.54
C LEU A 30 3.84 -4.90 -14.96
N SER A 31 4.68 -3.94 -14.57
CA SER A 31 5.98 -4.23 -13.95
C SER A 31 5.83 -5.04 -12.66
N CYS A 32 4.78 -4.73 -11.88
CA CYS A 32 4.41 -5.48 -10.69
C CYS A 32 3.98 -6.92 -11.03
N SER A 33 3.11 -7.10 -12.03
CA SER A 33 2.62 -8.41 -12.48
C SER A 33 3.75 -9.30 -12.99
N VAL A 34 4.72 -8.74 -13.73
CA VAL A 34 5.91 -9.48 -14.18
C VAL A 34 6.71 -9.98 -12.98
N ARG A 35 6.83 -9.18 -11.91
CA ARG A 35 7.54 -9.61 -10.70
C ARG A 35 6.78 -10.70 -9.94
N PHE A 36 5.45 -10.64 -9.96
CA PHE A 36 4.53 -11.58 -9.29
C PHE A 36 4.01 -12.72 -10.19
N PHE A 37 4.59 -12.93 -11.38
CA PHE A 37 4.06 -13.75 -12.48
C PHE A 37 3.49 -15.14 -12.10
N LEU A 38 3.93 -15.74 -10.99
CA LEU A 38 3.43 -17.02 -10.47
C LEU A 38 2.96 -16.97 -9.00
N GLN A 39 3.07 -15.82 -8.32
CA GLN A 39 2.77 -15.69 -6.89
C GLN A 39 1.44 -14.98 -6.62
N ALA A 40 1.03 -14.04 -7.48
CA ALA A 40 -0.19 -13.27 -7.28
C ALA A 40 -0.72 -12.68 -8.60
N ILE A 41 -2.04 -12.48 -8.66
CA ILE A 41 -2.69 -11.81 -9.79
C ILE A 41 -2.78 -10.31 -9.50
N ILE A 42 -2.14 -9.49 -10.33
CA ILE A 42 -2.23 -8.02 -10.23
C ILE A 42 -3.37 -7.53 -11.13
N ARG A 43 -4.35 -6.84 -10.54
CA ARG A 43 -5.51 -6.27 -11.22
C ARG A 43 -5.41 -4.74 -11.30
N HIS A 44 -6.28 -4.10 -12.09
CA HIS A 44 -6.36 -2.64 -12.16
C HIS A 44 -6.77 -2.01 -10.81
N THR A 45 -7.48 -2.77 -9.96
CA THR A 45 -7.83 -2.42 -8.58
C THR A 45 -6.66 -2.43 -7.59
N HIS A 46 -5.44 -2.72 -8.07
CA HIS A 46 -4.22 -2.66 -7.27
C HIS A 46 -3.35 -1.44 -7.62
N LEU A 47 -2.60 -0.98 -6.62
CA LEU A 47 -1.46 -0.08 -6.72
C LEU A 47 -0.21 -0.84 -6.28
N CYS A 48 0.91 -0.64 -6.98
CA CYS A 48 2.17 -1.26 -6.60
C CYS A 48 3.22 -0.21 -6.28
N VAL A 49 3.99 -0.48 -5.22
CA VAL A 49 5.11 0.35 -4.79
C VAL A 49 6.38 -0.50 -4.82
N SER A 50 7.47 0.09 -5.30
CA SER A 50 8.78 -0.54 -5.34
C SER A 50 9.26 -0.93 -3.94
N GLY A 51 9.72 -2.17 -3.76
CA GLY A 51 10.43 -2.61 -2.55
C GLY A 51 11.93 -2.32 -2.54
N ARG A 52 12.42 -1.44 -3.44
CA ARG A 52 13.84 -1.07 -3.50
C ARG A 52 14.36 -0.67 -2.11
N TRP A 53 15.59 -1.08 -1.82
CA TRP A 53 16.24 -0.95 -0.51
C TRP A 53 15.68 -1.87 0.57
N ALA A 54 14.97 -2.94 0.19
CA ALA A 54 14.41 -3.90 1.14
C ALA A 54 13.48 -3.23 2.17
N ARG A 55 12.67 -2.26 1.70
CA ARG A 55 11.70 -1.56 2.54
C ARG A 55 10.31 -1.69 1.94
N GLY A 56 9.36 -2.03 2.79
CA GLY A 56 7.95 -2.11 2.46
C GLY A 56 7.12 -2.40 3.71
N PRO A 57 5.79 -2.44 3.57
CA PRO A 57 4.92 -2.91 4.64
C PRO A 57 5.23 -4.36 5.01
N CYS A 58 5.10 -4.67 6.28
CA CYS A 58 5.38 -5.94 6.91
C CYS A 58 4.17 -6.44 7.72
N GLN A 59 4.40 -7.46 8.56
CA GLN A 59 3.39 -7.96 9.50
C GLN A 59 2.95 -6.83 10.44
N GLY A 60 1.64 -6.66 10.59
CA GLY A 60 1.04 -5.57 11.38
C GLY A 60 0.65 -4.34 10.56
N ASP A 61 1.12 -4.21 9.31
CA ASP A 61 0.84 -3.04 8.47
C ASP A 61 -0.38 -3.25 7.54
N SER A 62 -1.00 -4.44 7.57
CA SER A 62 -2.17 -4.81 6.78
C SER A 62 -3.33 -3.81 6.97
N GLY A 63 -3.87 -3.29 5.88
CA GLY A 63 -4.89 -2.23 5.90
C GLY A 63 -4.35 -0.82 6.16
N GLY A 64 -3.05 -0.68 6.47
CA GLY A 64 -2.38 0.59 6.70
C GLY A 64 -2.38 1.53 5.47
N PRO A 65 -2.21 2.84 5.68
CA PRO A 65 -2.42 3.82 4.63
C PRO A 65 -1.20 3.95 3.70
N LEU A 66 -1.50 3.99 2.40
CA LEU A 66 -0.60 4.51 1.37
C LEU A 66 -1.03 5.94 1.03
N VAL A 67 -0.17 6.90 1.32
CA VAL A 67 -0.42 8.32 1.08
C VAL A 67 0.48 8.90 0.00
N THR A 68 0.00 9.93 -0.68
CA THR A 68 0.82 10.77 -1.56
C THR A 68 0.59 12.25 -1.27
N THR A 69 1.49 13.10 -1.73
CA THR A 69 1.35 14.56 -1.59
C THR A 69 0.38 15.07 -2.65
N GLY A 70 -0.75 15.59 -2.19
CA GLY A 70 -1.80 16.18 -3.00
C GLY A 70 -1.63 17.67 -3.27
N ILE A 71 -2.70 18.28 -3.78
CA ILE A 71 -2.79 19.72 -4.04
C ILE A 71 -2.51 20.50 -2.75
N ARG A 72 -1.68 21.55 -2.84
CA ARG A 72 -1.26 22.40 -1.71
C ARG A 72 -0.55 21.62 -0.58
N GLY A 73 0.09 20.50 -0.90
CA GLY A 73 0.90 19.73 0.05
C GLY A 73 0.11 18.86 1.02
N LYS A 74 -1.22 18.78 0.90
CA LYS A 74 -2.04 17.94 1.79
C LYS A 74 -1.84 16.46 1.48
N PRO A 75 -1.68 15.58 2.49
CA PRO A 75 -1.62 14.14 2.26
C PRO A 75 -2.96 13.63 1.73
N ILE A 76 -2.90 12.81 0.69
CA ILE A 76 -4.07 12.12 0.12
C ILE A 76 -3.87 10.63 0.31
N LEU A 77 -4.85 9.98 0.92
CA LEU A 77 -4.92 8.53 1.00
C LEU A 77 -5.33 7.95 -0.36
N ILE A 78 -4.50 7.09 -0.92
CA ILE A 78 -4.71 6.54 -2.28
C ILE A 78 -4.76 5.02 -2.31
N GLY A 79 -4.30 4.37 -1.24
CA GLY A 79 -4.34 2.92 -1.15
C GLY A 79 -4.27 2.40 0.27
N LEU A 80 -4.57 1.11 0.41
CA LEU A 80 -4.51 0.38 1.67
C LEU A 80 -3.57 -0.81 1.50
N THR A 81 -2.67 -1.05 2.45
CA THR A 81 -1.74 -2.19 2.42
C THR A 81 -2.52 -3.49 2.25
N SER A 82 -2.17 -4.29 1.24
CA SER A 82 -2.89 -5.52 0.92
C SER A 82 -1.99 -6.75 1.06
N PHE A 83 -0.98 -6.88 0.21
CA PHE A 83 -0.08 -8.03 0.25
C PHE A 83 1.30 -7.72 -0.31
N GLY A 84 2.26 -8.59 0.02
CA GLY A 84 3.61 -8.58 -0.51
C GLY A 84 4.03 -9.99 -0.91
N THR A 85 5.33 -10.19 -1.13
CA THR A 85 5.87 -11.53 -1.36
C THR A 85 5.81 -12.38 -0.08
N LYS A 86 5.65 -13.70 -0.24
CA LYS A 86 5.71 -14.66 0.87
C LYS A 86 7.09 -14.75 1.52
N GLY A 87 8.14 -14.31 0.83
CA GLY A 87 9.52 -14.34 1.34
C GLY A 87 9.85 -13.24 2.35
N GLY A 88 8.90 -12.37 2.71
CA GLY A 88 9.09 -11.30 3.68
C GLY A 88 9.22 -9.91 3.03
N CYS A 89 9.08 -8.89 3.88
CA CYS A 89 9.03 -7.48 3.47
C CYS A 89 10.42 -6.82 3.31
N GLN A 90 11.47 -7.46 3.81
CA GLN A 90 12.87 -7.05 3.63
C GLN A 90 13.48 -7.59 2.33
N LEU A 91 12.65 -8.07 1.42
CA LEU A 91 13.08 -8.39 0.06
C LEU A 91 12.82 -7.19 -0.85
N SER A 92 13.63 -7.05 -1.90
CA SER A 92 13.41 -6.01 -2.93
C SER A 92 12.22 -6.32 -3.87
N TRP A 93 11.14 -6.86 -3.30
CA TRP A 93 9.89 -7.17 -3.98
C TRP A 93 8.90 -6.02 -3.85
N PRO A 94 8.10 -5.73 -4.89
CA PRO A 94 7.06 -4.72 -4.79
C PRO A 94 6.03 -5.08 -3.72
N SER A 95 5.48 -4.05 -3.09
CA SER A 95 4.36 -4.15 -2.18
C SER A 95 3.08 -3.74 -2.90
N VAL A 96 1.99 -4.48 -2.65
CA VAL A 96 0.71 -4.30 -3.33
C VAL A 96 -0.32 -3.74 -2.37
N PHE A 97 -1.03 -2.73 -2.86
CA PHE A 97 -2.04 -1.98 -2.14
C PHE A 97 -3.37 -2.04 -2.88
N THR A 98 -4.48 -2.04 -2.15
CA THR A 98 -5.81 -1.81 -2.73
C THR A 98 -5.87 -0.38 -3.25
N ARG A 99 -6.29 -0.17 -4.49
CA ARG A 99 -6.44 1.15 -5.11
C ARG A 99 -7.77 1.77 -4.70
N ILE A 100 -7.75 2.75 -3.80
CA ILE A 100 -8.96 3.41 -3.28
C ILE A 100 -9.82 4.03 -4.38
N THR A 101 -9.18 4.60 -5.42
CA THR A 101 -9.92 5.23 -6.52
C THR A 101 -10.84 4.26 -7.26
N SER A 102 -10.60 2.94 -7.19
CA SER A 102 -11.48 1.93 -7.80
C SER A 102 -12.73 1.63 -6.97
N TYR A 103 -12.81 2.15 -5.75
CA TYR A 103 -13.88 1.88 -4.78
C TYR A 103 -14.57 3.15 -4.31
N LEU A 104 -14.33 4.31 -4.93
CA LEU A 104 -14.90 5.59 -4.49
C LEU A 104 -16.43 5.59 -4.51
N ASP A 105 -17.05 4.96 -5.50
CA ASP A 105 -18.51 4.87 -5.59
C ASP A 105 -19.07 4.09 -4.40
N TRP A 106 -18.51 2.91 -4.12
CA TRP A 106 -18.89 2.10 -2.97
C TRP A 106 -18.64 2.81 -1.64
N ILE A 107 -17.50 3.51 -1.50
CA ILE A 107 -17.18 4.29 -0.30
C ILE A 107 -18.19 5.42 -0.11
N GLY A 108 -18.50 6.17 -1.17
CA GLY A 108 -19.46 7.27 -1.13
C GLY A 108 -20.86 6.82 -0.75
N GLU A 109 -21.32 5.72 -1.35
CA GLU A 109 -22.62 5.12 -1.03
C GLU A 109 -22.66 4.61 0.42
N SER A 110 -21.63 3.89 0.86
CA SER A 110 -21.59 3.27 2.19
C SER A 110 -21.44 4.32 3.30
N ALA A 111 -20.53 5.29 3.12
CA ALA A 111 -20.38 6.40 4.06
C ALA A 111 -21.65 7.24 4.13
N GLY A 112 -22.28 7.53 2.98
CA GLY A 112 -23.55 8.25 2.93
C GLY A 112 -24.69 7.53 3.66
N LYS A 113 -24.73 6.20 3.64
CA LYS A 113 -25.68 5.39 4.44
C LYS A 113 -25.41 5.47 5.95
N LEU A 114 -24.14 5.52 6.35
CA LEU A 114 -23.71 5.60 7.75
C LEU A 114 -23.84 7.00 8.36
N MET A 115 -23.91 8.04 7.52
CA MET A 115 -24.02 9.45 7.94
C MET A 115 -25.46 9.98 7.91
N LYS A 116 -26.46 9.13 7.64
CA LYS A 116 -27.88 9.49 7.86
C LYS A 116 -28.14 9.57 9.37
N PRO A 117 -28.69 10.68 9.88
CA PRO A 117 -29.00 10.84 11.31
C PRO A 117 -30.06 9.84 11.79
#